data_AF-A0A1N7PS23-F1
#
_entry.id   AF-A0A1N7PS23-F1
#
_cell.length_a   1.000
_cell.length_b   1.000
_cell.length_c   1.000
_cell.angle_alpha   90.00
_cell.angle_beta   90.00
_cell.angle_gamma   90.00
#
_symmetry.space_group_name_H-M   'P 1'
#
loop_
_entity.id
_entity.type
_entity.pdbx_description
1 polymer ?
#
loop_
_entity_poly.entity_id
_entity_poly.type
_entity_poly.pdbx_seq_one_letter_code
_entity_poly.pdbx_strand_id
1 'polypeptide(L)' 'MNADNFKINLNQNLWGLLLALLTLGTAEYFRLCTLYWFGIILSSLTSISFVVTLLAYTLNYWKGKMKK' A
#
# COMPACT_ATOMS: atom_id res chain seq x y z
N MET A 1 18.01 14.86 19.27
CA MET A 1 16.85 14.07 18.81
C MET A 1 17.35 13.17 17.70
N ASN A 2 17.73 11.95 18.04
CA ASN A 2 18.35 11.04 17.09
C ASN A 2 17.26 10.50 16.16
N ALA A 3 17.24 10.97 14.91
CA ALA A 3 16.42 10.42 13.84
C ALA A 3 17.02 9.06 13.41
N ASP A 4 17.15 8.13 14.36
CA ASP A 4 17.74 6.82 14.14
C ASP A 4 16.81 6.03 13.23
N ASN A 5 17.16 6.04 11.95
CA ASN A 5 16.78 5.05 10.98
C ASN A 5 15.26 4.92 10.83
N PHE A 6 14.62 5.94 10.25
CA PHE A 6 13.54 5.69 9.30
C PHE A 6 14.13 4.94 8.10
N LYS A 7 14.61 3.71 8.33
CA LYS A 7 14.89 2.73 7.30
C LYS A 7 13.51 2.34 6.82
N ILE A 8 12.94 3.17 5.95
CA ILE A 8 11.73 2.86 5.21
C ILE A 8 12.11 1.69 4.32
N ASN A 9 12.10 0.49 4.90
CA ASN A 9 11.97 -0.73 4.15
C ASN A 9 10.53 -0.68 3.64
N LEU A 10 10.36 0.01 2.51
CA LEU A 10 9.05 0.23 1.93
C LEU A 10 8.49 -1.16 1.63
N ASN A 11 7.51 -1.56 2.43
CA ASN A 11 6.86 -2.85 2.33
C ASN A 11 6.46 -3.07 0.86
N GLN A 12 6.84 -4.21 0.28
CA GLN A 12 6.59 -4.50 -1.14
C GLN A 12 5.10 -4.32 -1.53
N ASN A 13 4.19 -4.52 -0.57
CA ASN A 13 2.77 -4.24 -0.75
C ASN A 13 2.46 -2.76 -1.06
N LEU A 14 3.23 -1.82 -0.50
CA LEU A 14 3.07 -0.38 -0.77
C LEU A 14 3.56 -0.01 -2.17
N TRP A 15 4.67 -0.60 -2.63
CA TRP A 15 5.13 -0.44 -4.02
C TRP A 15 4.13 -1.04 -5.01
N GLY A 16 3.56 -2.20 -4.70
CA GLY A 16 2.50 -2.82 -5.49
C GLY A 16 1.25 -1.94 -5.58
N LEU A 17 0.82 -1.36 -4.46
CA LEU A 17 -0.29 -0.42 -4.42
C LEU A 17 -0.02 0.84 -5.25
N LEU A 18 1.18 1.42 -5.13
CA LEU A 18 1.58 2.60 -5.90
C LEU A 18 1.51 2.33 -7.42
N LEU A 19 2.07 1.20 -7.87
CA LEU A 19 2.04 0.80 -9.28
C LEU A 19 0.61 0.54 -9.77
N ALA A 20 -0.24 -0.07 -8.94
CA ALA A 20 -1.64 -0.33 -9.29
C ALA A 20 -2.43 0.99 -9.45
N LEU A 21 -2.23 1.95 -8.55
CA LEU A 21 -2.87 3.28 -8.63
C LEU A 21 -2.38 4.09 -9.84
N LEU A 22 -1.09 4.04 -10.17
CA LEU A 22 -0.55 4.67 -11.38
C LEU A 22 -1.12 4.04 -12.66
N THR A 23 -1.25 2.71 -12.67
CA THR A 23 -1.87 1.99 -13.80
C THR A 23 -3.34 2.35 -13.96
N LEU A 24 -4.09 2.46 -12.85
CA LEU A 24 -5.49 2.89 -12.86
C LEU A 24 -5.62 4.32 -13.41
N GLY A 25 -4.84 5.27 -12.89
CA GLY A 25 -4.89 6.67 -13.29
C GLY A 25 -4.46 6.90 -14.74
N THR A 26 -3.44 6.18 -15.22
CA THR A 26 -3.04 6.23 -16.64
C THR A 26 -4.11 5.59 -17.54
N ALA A 27 -4.71 4.48 -17.13
CA ALA A 27 -5.79 3.85 -17.87
C ALA A 27 -7.02 4.76 -18.01
N GLU A 28 -7.39 5.45 -16.93
CA GLU A 28 -8.47 6.44 -16.94
C GLU A 28 -8.14 7.64 -17.84
N TYR A 29 -6.93 8.20 -17.71
CA TYR A 29 -6.48 9.35 -18.51
C TYR A 29 -6.53 9.07 -20.03
N PHE A 30 -6.08 7.89 -20.47
CA PHE A 30 -6.09 7.49 -21.87
C PHE A 30 -7.39 6.79 -22.33
N ARG A 31 -8.41 6.68 -21.46
CA ARG A 31 -9.69 5.99 -21.73
C ARG A 31 -9.53 4.53 -22.19
N LEU A 32 -8.55 3.82 -21.62
CA LEU A 32 -8.27 2.42 -21.94
C LEU A 32 -9.19 1.49 -21.13
N CYS A 33 -10.38 1.17 -21.65
CA CYS A 33 -11.40 0.37 -20.93
C CYS A 33 -10.84 -0.95 -20.35
N THR A 34 -10.10 -1.75 -21.12
CA THR A 34 -9.57 -3.03 -20.64
C THR A 34 -8.55 -2.84 -19.52
N LEU A 35 -7.65 -1.87 -19.68
CA LEU A 35 -6.61 -1.58 -18.68
C LEU A 35 -7.21 -0.96 -17.41
N TYR A 36 -8.31 -0.21 -17.55
CA TYR A 36 -9.03 0.39 -16.44
C TYR A 36 -9.67 -0.68 -15.54
N TRP A 37 -10.38 -1.66 -16.12
CA TRP A 37 -10.94 -2.78 -15.36
C TRP A 37 -9.85 -3.62 -14.68
N PHE A 38 -8.75 -3.87 -15.37
CA PHE A 38 -7.60 -4.56 -14.77
C PHE A 38 -6.99 -3.76 -13.62
N GLY A 39 -6.84 -2.44 -13.80
CA GLY A 39 -6.37 -1.51 -12.79
C GLY A 39 -7.27 -1.48 -11.55
N ILE A 40 -8.60 -1.50 -11.72
CA ILE A 40 -9.56 -1.56 -10.60
C ILE A 40 -9.33 -2.81 -9.75
N ILE A 41 -9.26 -3.98 -10.39
CA ILE A 41 -9.10 -5.26 -9.69
C ILE A 41 -7.75 -5.27 -8.95
N LEU A 42 -6.67 -4.90 -9.65
CA LEU A 42 -5.32 -4.90 -9.09
C LEU A 42 -5.18 -3.89 -7.93
N SER A 43 -5.73 -2.68 -8.10
CA SER A 43 -5.73 -1.65 -7.06
C SER A 43 -6.54 -2.07 -5.85
N SER A 44 -7.67 -2.76 -6.04
CA SER A 44 -8.50 -3.23 -4.93
C SER A 44 -7.77 -4.31 -4.12
N LEU A 45 -7.17 -5.31 -4.78
CA LEU A 45 -6.43 -6.37 -4.11
C LEU A 45 -5.21 -5.85 -3.34
N THR A 46 -4.42 -4.98 -3.97
CA THR A 46 -3.23 -4.38 -3.34
C THR A 46 -3.60 -3.44 -2.20
N SER A 47 -4.71 -2.72 -2.30
CA SER A 47 -5.21 -1.85 -1.23
C SER A 47 -5.63 -2.66 0.01
N ILE A 48 -6.36 -3.77 -0.18
CA ILE A 48 -6.73 -4.67 0.94
C ILE A 48 -5.47 -5.23 1.61
N SER A 49 -4.51 -5.73 0.81
CA SER A 49 -3.25 -6.27 1.33
C SER A 49 -2.45 -5.23 2.12
N PHE A 50 -2.42 -3.99 1.63
CA PHE A 50 -1.79 -2.88 2.33
C PHE A 50 -2.49 -2.55 3.66
N VAL A 51 -3.82 -2.45 3.67
CA VAL A 51 -4.61 -2.19 4.89
C VAL A 51 -4.40 -3.26 5.95
N VAL A 52 -4.42 -4.55 5.57
CA VAL A 52 -4.15 -5.66 6.50
C VAL A 52 -2.76 -5.54 7.10
N THR A 53 -1.76 -5.27 6.27
CA THR A 53 -0.38 -5.12 6.75
C THR A 53 -0.25 -3.94 7.70
N LEU A 54 -0.86 -2.81 7.35
CA LEU A 54 -0.86 -1.60 8.17
C LEU A 54 -1.51 -1.86 9.54
N LEU A 55 -2.68 -2.51 9.57
CA LEU A 55 -3.37 -2.86 10.82
C LEU A 55 -2.52 -3.80 11.69
N ALA A 56 -1.92 -4.84 11.10
CA ALA A 56 -1.04 -5.75 11.84
C ALA A 56 0.17 -5.01 12.45
N TYR A 57 0.77 -4.08 11.69
CA TYR A 57 1.85 -3.22 12.19
C TYR A 57 1.36 -2.31 13.32
N THR A 58 0.22 -1.65 13.16
CA THR A 58 -0.36 -0.77 14.18
C THR A 58 -0.66 -1.52 15.48
N LEU A 59 -1.27 -2.71 15.40
CA LEU A 59 -1.57 -3.54 16.56
C LEU A 59 -0.28 -4.01 17.27
N ASN A 60 0.72 -4.47 16.52
CA ASN A 60 2.01 -4.86 17.08
C ASN A 60 2.73 -3.69 17.75
N TYR A 61 2.71 -2.51 17.11
CA TYR A 61 3.30 -1.30 17.67
C TYR A 61 2.62 -0.90 18.98
N TRP A 62 1.28 -0.89 19.03
CA TRP A 62 0.53 -0.61 20.26
C TRP A 62 0.78 -1.64 21.35
N LYS A 63 0.77 -2.94 21.03
CA LYS A 63 1.05 -4.01 21.99
C LYS A 63 2.47 -3.91 22.56
N GLY A 64 3.45 -3.56 21.73
CA GLY A 64 4.83 -3.32 22.17
C GLY A 64 4.97 -2.10 23.07
N LYS A 65 4.19 -1.04 22.81
CA LYS A 65 4.17 0.17 23.64
C LYS A 65 3.43 -0.02 24.97
N MET A 66 2.40 -0.86 25.02
CA MET A 66 1.62 -1.18 26.23
C MET A 66 2.31 -2.21 27.15
N LYS A 67 3.27 -2.99 26.63
CA LYS A 67 4.08 -3.95 27.41
C LYS A 67 5.35 -3.34 28.01
N LYS A 68 5.63 -2.07 27.73
CA LYS A 68 6.83 -1.35 28.17
C LYS A 68 6.43 -0.28 29.17
#